data_AF-A0A940VH97-F1
#
_entry.id   AF-A0A940VH97-F1
#
_cell.length_a   1.000
_cell.length_b   1.000
_cell.length_c   1.000
_cell.angle_alpha   90.00
_cell.angle_beta   90.00
_cell.angle_gamma   90.00
#
_symmetry.space_group_name_H-M   'P 1'
#
loop_
_entity.id
_entity.type
_entity.pdbx_description
1 polymer ?
#
loop_
_entity_poly.entity_id
_entity_poly.type
_entity_poly.pdbx_seq_one_letter_code
_entity_poly.pdbx_strand_id
1 'polypeptide(L)'
;MRRWILFAVCSAFLLVTCLSLIPHDASAQGRPALPAFAGAKEGAVCIGCHSRMNNAMVHDWRASRMGQKGVNCFDCHRAEKGDPDAFEHNGFLISVIVSPKDCGRCHQKQVDEQKGSHHAKGGQILASIDNYLGEVVGGPPAVAVGCMQCHGSQVKVLPGGKFDPATWPNSGIGRINPDGTWGSCTACHTRHRFSVEQARRPDACGKCHLGPDHPQMEVYKESKHGILYEAFRDKLNMDRPAWVVGKDYTTAPTCSTCHLSATPTQGATHDVGERISWTLRPAISTKLNMVIYEDLWKEDLPEGAALPKKGEDVKAKDGKT
;
A
#
# COMPACT_ATOMS: atom_id res chain seq x y z
N MET A 1 -19.79 -62.42 19.17
CA MET A 1 -20.57 -61.17 19.01
C MET A 1 -19.75 -59.89 19.18
N ARG A 2 -18.71 -59.82 20.05
CA ARG A 2 -17.93 -58.59 20.29
C ARG A 2 -16.96 -58.13 19.17
N ARG A 3 -16.56 -59.02 18.25
CA ARG A 3 -15.61 -58.70 17.15
C ARG A 3 -16.26 -58.01 15.93
N TRP A 4 -17.56 -58.20 15.73
CA TRP A 4 -18.29 -57.61 14.59
C TRP A 4 -18.76 -56.17 14.86
N ILE A 5 -18.93 -55.81 16.14
CA ILE A 5 -19.32 -54.45 16.56
C ILE A 5 -18.15 -53.47 16.38
N LEU A 6 -16.90 -53.89 16.60
CA LEU A 6 -15.71 -53.05 16.38
C LEU A 6 -15.46 -52.72 14.91
N PHE A 7 -15.77 -53.64 13.98
CA PHE A 7 -15.63 -53.39 12.54
C PHE A 7 -16.72 -52.42 12.01
N ALA A 8 -17.93 -52.49 12.54
CA ALA A 8 -19.01 -51.58 12.16
C ALA A 8 -18.76 -50.14 12.65
N VAL A 9 -18.20 -49.98 13.86
CA VAL A 9 -17.91 -48.65 14.44
C VAL A 9 -16.71 -47.98 13.76
N CYS A 10 -15.65 -48.71 13.41
CA CYS A 10 -14.51 -48.14 12.66
C CYS A 10 -14.89 -47.74 11.22
N SER A 11 -15.77 -48.50 10.56
CA SER A 11 -16.20 -48.19 9.19
C SER A 11 -17.11 -46.96 9.13
N ALA A 12 -17.96 -46.76 10.15
CA ALA A 12 -18.79 -45.56 10.27
C ALA A 12 -17.95 -44.31 10.57
N PHE A 13 -16.86 -44.41 11.34
CA PHE A 13 -15.97 -43.28 11.63
C PHE A 13 -15.09 -42.85 10.44
N LEU A 14 -14.72 -43.79 9.57
CA LEU A 14 -13.98 -43.51 8.33
C LEU A 14 -14.86 -42.89 7.23
N LEU A 15 -16.14 -43.26 7.17
CA LEU A 15 -17.11 -42.64 6.24
C LEU A 15 -17.49 -41.23 6.66
N VAL A 16 -17.61 -40.95 7.96
CA VAL A 16 -17.93 -39.59 8.45
C VAL A 16 -16.74 -38.63 8.31
N THR A 17 -15.49 -39.11 8.45
CA THR A 17 -14.29 -38.27 8.23
C THR A 17 -13.99 -38.01 6.75
N CYS A 18 -14.39 -38.89 5.83
CA CYS A 18 -14.28 -38.65 4.39
C CYS A 18 -15.36 -37.69 3.84
N LEU A 19 -16.56 -37.61 4.44
CA LEU A 19 -17.59 -36.65 4.02
C LEU A 19 -17.34 -35.20 4.45
N SER A 20 -16.42 -34.97 5.40
CA SER A 20 -15.95 -33.63 5.80
C SER A 20 -14.79 -33.07 4.96
N LEU A 21 -14.32 -33.83 3.96
CA LEU A 21 -13.32 -33.40 2.98
C LEU A 21 -13.95 -33.13 1.61
N ILE A 22 -15.16 -32.57 1.58
CA ILE A 22 -15.61 -31.86 0.37
C ILE A 22 -14.72 -30.62 0.30
N PRO A 23 -13.81 -30.50 -0.69
CA PRO A 23 -13.19 -29.20 -0.94
C PRO A 23 -14.35 -28.26 -1.16
N HIS A 24 -14.55 -27.29 -0.26
CA HIS A 24 -15.31 -26.12 -0.63
C HIS A 24 -14.63 -25.58 -1.87
N ASP A 25 -15.30 -25.74 -3.01
CA ASP A 25 -14.95 -25.11 -4.26
C ASP A 25 -15.00 -23.60 -3.99
N ALA A 26 -13.90 -23.06 -3.47
CA ALA A 26 -13.62 -21.63 -3.45
C ALA A 26 -13.56 -21.05 -4.87
N SER A 27 -13.63 -21.93 -5.89
CA SER A 27 -13.83 -21.67 -7.31
C SER A 27 -15.21 -21.08 -7.65
N ALA A 28 -16.21 -21.18 -6.77
CA ALA A 28 -17.57 -20.72 -7.08
C ALA A 28 -17.82 -19.20 -6.90
N GLN A 29 -16.79 -18.38 -6.70
CA GLN A 29 -16.93 -16.94 -6.99
C GLN A 29 -16.83 -16.76 -8.51
N GLY A 30 -17.98 -16.73 -9.19
CA GLY A 30 -18.05 -16.45 -10.62
C GLY A 30 -17.23 -15.21 -10.98
N ARG A 31 -16.47 -15.27 -12.10
CA ARG A 31 -15.67 -14.14 -12.58
C ARG A 31 -16.57 -12.90 -12.66
N PRO A 32 -16.21 -11.77 -12.03
CA PRO A 32 -16.98 -10.55 -12.20
C PRO A 32 -17.14 -10.23 -13.69
N ALA A 33 -18.35 -9.86 -14.08
CA ALA A 33 -18.67 -9.54 -15.47
C ALA A 33 -17.70 -8.48 -16.01
N LEU A 34 -17.37 -8.59 -17.29
CA LEU A 34 -16.59 -7.55 -17.97
C LEU A 34 -17.41 -6.25 -17.94
N PRO A 35 -16.86 -5.17 -17.36
CA PRO A 35 -17.55 -3.90 -17.32
C PRO A 35 -17.62 -3.31 -18.74
N ALA A 36 -18.63 -2.47 -18.99
CA ALA A 36 -18.64 -1.65 -20.20
C ALA A 36 -17.37 -0.77 -20.21
N PHE A 37 -16.60 -0.83 -21.29
CA PHE A 37 -15.35 -0.07 -21.41
C PHE A 37 -15.66 1.43 -21.39
N ALA A 38 -15.24 2.11 -20.32
CA ALA A 38 -15.32 3.57 -20.20
C ALA A 38 -13.97 4.27 -20.50
N GLY A 39 -12.86 3.54 -20.41
CA GLY A 39 -11.50 4.02 -20.66
C GLY A 39 -11.01 3.84 -22.10
N ALA A 40 -9.69 4.00 -22.29
CA ALA A 40 -9.02 3.91 -23.60
C ALA A 40 -9.33 2.61 -24.37
N LYS A 41 -9.60 2.71 -25.68
CA LYS A 41 -10.02 1.56 -26.52
C LYS A 41 -8.95 0.48 -26.62
N GLU A 42 -7.70 0.89 -26.52
CA GLU A 42 -6.48 0.10 -26.50
C GLU A 42 -6.50 -0.96 -25.38
N GLY A 43 -7.14 -0.63 -24.24
CA GLY A 43 -7.23 -1.54 -23.09
C GLY A 43 -7.89 -2.88 -23.39
N ALA A 44 -8.81 -2.94 -24.38
CA ALA A 44 -9.45 -4.19 -24.79
C ALA A 44 -8.44 -5.20 -25.35
N VAL A 45 -7.42 -4.72 -26.09
CA VAL A 45 -6.34 -5.55 -26.64
C VAL A 45 -5.50 -6.13 -25.50
N CYS A 46 -5.13 -5.29 -24.53
CA CYS A 46 -4.39 -5.70 -23.34
C CYS A 46 -5.13 -6.81 -22.58
N ILE A 47 -6.42 -6.61 -22.30
CA ILE A 47 -7.24 -7.57 -21.56
C ILE A 47 -7.41 -8.88 -22.34
N GLY A 48 -7.61 -8.82 -23.66
CA GLY A 48 -7.76 -10.00 -24.50
C GLY A 48 -6.54 -10.92 -24.44
N CYS A 49 -5.33 -10.36 -24.51
CA CYS A 49 -4.09 -11.11 -24.42
C CYS A 49 -3.76 -11.54 -22.99
N HIS A 50 -3.77 -10.61 -22.03
CA HIS A 50 -3.39 -10.89 -20.64
C HIS A 50 -4.41 -11.77 -19.90
N SER A 51 -5.66 -11.87 -20.35
CA SER A 51 -6.60 -12.85 -19.77
C SER A 51 -6.13 -14.30 -19.95
N ARG A 52 -5.32 -14.58 -20.99
CA ARG A 52 -4.77 -15.90 -21.26
C ARG A 52 -3.41 -16.11 -20.61
N MET A 53 -2.58 -15.08 -20.60
CA MET A 53 -1.20 -15.17 -20.08
C MET A 53 -1.10 -14.98 -18.55
N ASN A 54 -1.90 -14.06 -18.00
CA ASN A 54 -1.87 -13.69 -16.60
C ASN A 54 -3.29 -13.44 -16.08
N ASN A 55 -4.06 -14.53 -16.00
CA ASN A 55 -5.47 -14.49 -15.61
C ASN A 55 -5.68 -13.90 -14.21
N ALA A 56 -4.77 -14.15 -13.25
CA ALA A 56 -4.89 -13.64 -11.89
C ALA A 56 -4.88 -12.11 -11.85
N MET A 57 -3.96 -11.47 -12.57
CA MET A 57 -3.87 -10.02 -12.66
C MET A 57 -5.15 -9.40 -13.26
N VAL A 58 -5.64 -9.99 -14.35
CA VAL A 58 -6.88 -9.51 -15.00
C VAL A 58 -8.09 -9.77 -14.10
N HIS A 59 -8.11 -10.86 -13.35
CA HIS A 59 -9.16 -11.14 -12.37
C HIS A 59 -9.20 -10.07 -11.27
N ASP A 60 -8.05 -9.74 -10.68
CA ASP A 60 -7.95 -8.69 -9.65
C ASP A 60 -8.40 -7.33 -10.17
N TRP A 61 -7.94 -6.96 -11.37
CA TRP A 61 -8.37 -5.73 -12.04
C TRP A 61 -9.89 -5.75 -12.27
N ARG A 62 -10.45 -6.83 -12.85
CA ARG A 62 -11.89 -6.96 -13.08
C ARG A 62 -12.67 -6.78 -11.79
N ALA A 63 -12.18 -7.31 -10.68
CA ALA A 63 -12.87 -7.24 -9.42
C ALA A 63 -12.65 -5.91 -8.66
N SER A 64 -11.69 -5.08 -9.09
CA SER A 64 -11.42 -3.76 -8.52
C SER A 64 -12.54 -2.76 -8.81
N ARG A 65 -12.68 -1.73 -7.97
CA ARG A 65 -13.62 -0.62 -8.23
C ARG A 65 -13.25 0.13 -9.52
N MET A 66 -11.96 0.30 -9.80
CA MET A 66 -11.47 0.96 -11.03
C MET A 66 -11.86 0.18 -12.28
N GLY A 67 -11.61 -1.13 -12.30
CA GLY A 67 -12.00 -2.01 -13.39
C GLY A 67 -13.51 -1.97 -13.59
N GLN A 68 -14.31 -2.14 -12.53
CA GLN A 68 -15.78 -2.04 -12.59
C GLN A 68 -16.30 -0.67 -13.06
N LYS A 69 -15.49 0.39 -12.96
CA LYS A 69 -15.79 1.73 -13.49
C LYS A 69 -15.18 2.00 -14.87
N GLY A 70 -14.55 1.00 -15.47
CA GLY A 70 -14.03 1.03 -16.83
C GLY A 70 -12.63 1.62 -16.99
N VAL A 71 -11.94 1.97 -15.89
CA VAL A 71 -10.50 2.31 -15.91
C VAL A 71 -9.73 1.03 -16.23
N ASN A 72 -9.08 0.99 -17.38
CA ASN A 72 -8.44 -0.19 -17.92
C ASN A 72 -6.90 -0.13 -17.86
N CYS A 73 -6.26 -1.17 -18.38
CA CYS A 73 -4.80 -1.32 -18.34
C CYS A 73 -4.08 -0.11 -18.93
N PHE A 74 -4.55 0.39 -20.08
CA PHE A 74 -3.88 1.46 -20.81
C PHE A 74 -4.11 2.83 -20.17
N ASP A 75 -5.22 3.04 -19.46
CA ASP A 75 -5.45 4.29 -18.72
C ASP A 75 -4.41 4.54 -17.62
N CYS A 76 -3.83 3.47 -17.07
CA CYS A 76 -2.76 3.53 -16.09
C CYS A 76 -1.37 3.38 -16.71
N HIS A 77 -1.18 2.35 -17.56
CA HIS A 77 0.14 1.95 -18.06
C HIS A 77 0.61 2.67 -19.33
N ARG A 78 -0.22 3.51 -19.96
CA ARG A 78 0.25 4.33 -21.10
C ARG A 78 1.46 5.15 -20.68
N ALA A 79 2.46 5.17 -21.53
CA ALA A 79 3.63 6.03 -21.37
C ALA A 79 3.75 6.97 -22.56
N GLU A 80 4.47 8.07 -22.35
CA GLU A 80 4.78 9.05 -23.37
C GLU A 80 6.21 8.86 -23.89
N LYS A 81 6.45 9.36 -25.10
CA LYS A 81 7.81 9.39 -25.65
C LYS A 81 8.67 10.31 -24.78
N GLY A 82 9.71 9.73 -24.16
CA GLY A 82 10.60 10.44 -23.26
C GLY A 82 10.47 10.00 -21.80
N ASP A 83 9.43 9.24 -21.44
CA ASP A 83 9.37 8.59 -20.14
C ASP A 83 10.54 7.60 -20.01
N PRO A 84 11.35 7.65 -18.94
CA PRO A 84 12.60 6.88 -18.86
C PRO A 84 12.40 5.37 -18.90
N ASP A 85 11.27 4.88 -18.40
CA ASP A 85 10.88 3.48 -18.30
C ASP A 85 9.87 3.05 -19.37
N ALA A 86 9.63 3.89 -20.38
CA ALA A 86 8.77 3.52 -21.50
C ALA A 86 9.43 2.47 -22.40
N PHE A 87 8.64 1.50 -22.85
CA PHE A 87 9.04 0.55 -23.87
C PHE A 87 7.85 0.13 -24.76
N GLU A 88 8.18 -0.28 -25.98
CA GLU A 88 7.21 -0.80 -26.94
C GLU A 88 6.72 -2.20 -26.53
N HIS A 89 5.41 -2.35 -26.46
CA HIS A 89 4.75 -3.61 -26.14
C HIS A 89 3.57 -3.85 -27.06
N ASN A 90 3.79 -4.68 -28.09
CA ASN A 90 2.76 -5.09 -29.05
C ASN A 90 2.05 -3.90 -29.75
N GLY A 91 2.81 -2.88 -30.14
CA GLY A 91 2.31 -1.70 -30.84
C GLY A 91 1.79 -0.59 -29.92
N PHE A 92 2.02 -0.71 -28.61
CA PHE A 92 1.69 0.30 -27.62
C PHE A 92 2.94 0.69 -26.82
N LEU A 93 3.12 1.99 -26.60
CA LEU A 93 4.14 2.49 -25.68
C LEU A 93 3.59 2.49 -24.26
N ILE A 94 4.23 1.74 -23.37
CA ILE A 94 3.79 1.57 -21.98
C ILE A 94 4.94 1.73 -20.98
N SER A 95 4.58 1.97 -19.73
CA SER A 95 5.44 1.73 -18.56
C SER A 95 4.79 0.69 -17.65
N VAL A 96 5.62 -0.17 -17.06
CA VAL A 96 5.18 -1.12 -16.03
C VAL A 96 4.96 -0.43 -14.68
N ILE A 97 5.69 0.65 -14.39
CA ILE A 97 5.60 1.36 -13.12
C ILE A 97 4.60 2.51 -13.27
N VAL A 98 3.41 2.32 -12.70
CA VAL A 98 2.45 3.40 -12.50
C VAL A 98 2.86 4.18 -11.25
N SER A 99 3.25 5.45 -11.43
CA SER A 99 3.77 6.30 -10.36
C SER A 99 2.66 7.11 -9.68
N PRO A 100 2.95 7.83 -8.58
CA PRO A 100 2.05 8.85 -8.05
C PRO A 100 1.59 9.89 -9.10
N LYS A 101 2.43 10.25 -10.08
CA LYS A 101 2.06 11.17 -11.18
C LYS A 101 0.89 10.62 -12.00
N ASP A 102 0.92 9.32 -12.33
CA ASP A 102 -0.16 8.67 -13.07
C ASP A 102 -1.45 8.60 -12.26
N CYS A 103 -1.34 8.27 -10.97
CA CYS A 103 -2.48 8.29 -10.04
C CYS A 103 -3.09 9.70 -9.94
N GLY A 104 -2.25 10.73 -9.95
CA GLY A 104 -2.64 12.14 -9.82
C GLY A 104 -3.59 12.63 -10.91
N ARG A 105 -3.59 12.00 -12.09
CA ARG A 105 -4.56 12.29 -13.17
C ARG A 105 -6.01 12.22 -12.71
N CYS A 106 -6.31 11.36 -11.71
CA CYS A 106 -7.64 11.19 -11.13
C CYS A 106 -7.68 11.46 -9.61
N HIS A 107 -6.57 11.27 -8.91
CA HIS A 107 -6.45 11.30 -7.45
C HIS A 107 -5.50 12.39 -6.95
N GLN A 108 -5.55 13.56 -7.58
CA GLN A 108 -4.61 14.66 -7.31
C GLN A 108 -4.57 15.03 -5.82
N LYS A 109 -5.73 15.11 -5.15
CA LYS A 109 -5.81 15.38 -3.71
C LYS A 109 -4.97 14.40 -2.87
N GLN A 110 -5.12 13.10 -3.12
CA GLN A 110 -4.40 12.06 -2.37
C GLN A 110 -2.89 12.10 -2.65
N VAL A 111 -2.51 12.43 -3.89
CA VAL A 111 -1.12 12.62 -4.28
C VAL A 111 -0.52 13.84 -3.56
N ASP A 112 -1.25 14.95 -3.50
CA ASP A 112 -0.81 16.16 -2.82
C ASP A 112 -0.67 15.98 -1.29
N GLU A 113 -1.57 15.21 -0.69
CA GLU A 113 -1.44 14.78 0.72
C GLU A 113 -0.19 13.92 0.91
N GLN A 114 0.04 12.91 0.05
CA GLN A 114 1.13 11.96 0.24
C GLN A 114 2.51 12.51 -0.11
N LYS A 115 2.67 13.34 -1.15
CA LYS A 115 3.98 13.71 -1.71
C LYS A 115 4.91 14.40 -0.71
N GLY A 116 4.35 15.14 0.25
CA GLY A 116 5.10 15.84 1.30
C GLY A 116 5.36 14.99 2.55
N SER A 117 4.74 13.81 2.67
CA SER A 117 4.76 13.00 3.89
C SER A 117 6.11 12.30 4.09
N HIS A 118 6.40 11.93 5.34
CA HIS A 118 7.55 11.06 5.65
C HIS A 118 7.48 9.71 4.94
N HIS A 119 6.28 9.20 4.66
CA HIS A 119 6.11 7.97 3.90
C HIS A 119 6.60 8.11 2.46
N ALA A 120 6.29 9.21 1.76
CA ALA A 120 6.84 9.43 0.41
C ALA A 120 8.37 9.56 0.44
N LYS A 121 8.92 10.12 1.52
CA LYS A 121 10.36 10.28 1.75
C LYS A 121 11.05 9.03 2.30
N GLY A 122 10.32 7.94 2.53
CA GLY A 122 10.81 6.76 3.25
C GLY A 122 12.11 6.17 2.68
N GLY A 123 12.28 6.19 1.36
CA GLY A 123 13.47 5.64 0.69
C GLY A 123 14.76 6.45 0.92
N GLN A 124 14.66 7.70 1.38
CA GLN A 124 15.84 8.52 1.67
C GLN A 124 16.69 7.97 2.81
N ILE A 125 16.11 7.15 3.70
CA ILE A 125 16.85 6.53 4.80
C ILE A 125 18.03 5.69 4.30
N LEU A 126 17.92 5.11 3.10
CA LEU A 126 18.94 4.23 2.56
C LEU A 126 20.26 4.95 2.24
N ALA A 127 20.18 6.25 1.99
CA ALA A 127 21.33 7.12 1.77
C ALA A 127 21.78 7.86 3.05
N SER A 128 21.26 7.47 4.21
CA SER A 128 21.58 8.10 5.49
C SER A 128 22.53 7.24 6.32
N ILE A 129 23.16 7.86 7.33
CA ILE A 129 23.98 7.14 8.31
C ILE A 129 23.19 6.07 9.08
N ASP A 130 21.86 6.20 9.14
CA ASP A 130 20.99 5.22 9.79
C ASP A 130 21.00 3.85 9.08
N ASN A 131 21.33 3.82 7.77
CA ASN A 131 21.45 2.59 7.00
C ASN A 131 22.89 2.03 6.96
N TYR A 132 23.84 2.64 7.68
CA TYR A 132 25.24 2.18 7.67
C TYR A 132 25.37 0.71 8.08
N LEU A 133 24.65 0.30 9.13
CA LEU A 133 24.67 -1.10 9.58
C LEU A 133 24.06 -2.04 8.52
N GLY A 134 22.98 -1.62 7.86
CA GLY A 134 22.34 -2.38 6.79
C GLY A 134 23.27 -2.62 5.61
N GLU A 135 23.86 -1.55 5.06
CA GLU A 135 24.73 -1.62 3.89
C GLU A 135 26.06 -2.32 4.19
N VAL A 136 26.70 -2.02 5.32
CA VAL A 136 28.07 -2.48 5.60
C VAL A 136 28.08 -3.88 6.21
N VAL A 137 27.18 -4.18 7.14
CA VAL A 137 27.16 -5.49 7.83
C VAL A 137 26.23 -6.47 7.13
N GLY A 138 25.04 -6.02 6.71
CA GLY A 138 24.08 -6.86 5.98
C GLY A 138 24.44 -7.07 4.52
N GLY A 139 25.04 -6.07 3.88
CA GLY A 139 25.38 -6.06 2.46
C GLY A 139 24.18 -5.74 1.54
N PRO A 140 24.44 -5.34 0.29
CA PRO A 140 23.39 -4.88 -0.63
C PRO A 140 22.23 -5.87 -0.86
N PRO A 141 22.45 -7.21 -0.96
CA PRO A 141 21.35 -8.15 -1.10
C PRO A 141 20.39 -8.16 0.09
N ALA A 142 20.90 -8.05 1.33
CA ALA A 142 20.07 -8.03 2.53
C ALA A 142 19.23 -6.75 2.61
N VAL A 143 19.82 -5.61 2.27
CA VAL A 143 19.10 -4.33 2.18
C VAL A 143 18.01 -4.39 1.11
N ALA A 144 18.29 -4.96 -0.06
CA ALA A 144 17.35 -5.06 -1.17
C ALA A 144 16.10 -5.91 -0.84
N VAL A 145 16.28 -7.02 -0.12
CA VAL A 145 15.15 -7.91 0.26
C VAL A 145 14.50 -7.54 1.59
N GLY A 146 15.15 -6.72 2.41
CA GLY A 146 14.64 -6.23 3.70
C GLY A 146 14.23 -4.75 3.65
N CYS A 147 15.19 -3.87 3.88
CA CYS A 147 14.97 -2.42 4.05
C CYS A 147 14.21 -1.80 2.85
N MET A 148 14.62 -2.12 1.62
CA MET A 148 14.02 -1.54 0.41
C MET A 148 12.57 -1.97 0.19
N GLN A 149 12.14 -3.11 0.76
CA GLN A 149 10.76 -3.61 0.62
C GLN A 149 9.77 -2.87 1.53
N CYS A 150 10.26 -2.21 2.58
CA CYS A 150 9.47 -1.36 3.48
C CYS A 150 9.65 0.13 3.13
N HIS A 151 10.89 0.62 3.11
CA HIS A 151 11.20 2.03 2.92
C HIS A 151 11.08 2.49 1.47
N GLY A 152 11.45 1.62 0.53
CA GLY A 152 11.59 1.96 -0.88
C GLY A 152 13.02 2.38 -1.22
N SER A 153 13.34 2.44 -2.51
CA SER A 153 14.65 2.86 -3.02
C SER A 153 14.49 3.52 -4.38
N GLN A 154 15.57 4.05 -4.94
CA GLN A 154 15.59 4.52 -6.33
C GLN A 154 15.48 3.35 -7.29
N VAL A 155 14.44 3.37 -8.12
CA VAL A 155 14.32 2.42 -9.23
C VAL A 155 15.24 2.87 -10.35
N LYS A 156 16.17 2.00 -10.74
CA LYS A 156 17.08 2.25 -11.84
C LYS A 156 16.55 1.60 -13.12
N VAL A 157 16.48 2.40 -14.18
CA VAL A 157 16.13 1.96 -15.52
C VAL A 157 17.40 1.71 -16.33
N LEU A 158 17.46 0.55 -16.97
CA LEU A 158 18.48 0.10 -17.89
C LEU A 158 18.04 0.40 -19.34
N PRO A 159 18.96 0.36 -20.32
CA PRO A 159 18.63 0.56 -21.73
C PRO A 159 17.45 -0.31 -22.20
N GLY A 160 16.55 0.30 -22.98
CA GLY A 160 15.36 -0.37 -23.51
C GLY A 160 14.21 -0.54 -22.51
N GLY A 161 14.14 0.29 -21.46
CA GLY A 161 13.04 0.31 -20.49
C GLY A 161 13.03 -0.87 -19.51
N LYS A 162 14.14 -1.61 -19.41
CA LYS A 162 14.29 -2.71 -18.43
C LYS A 162 14.65 -2.15 -17.07
N PHE A 163 14.21 -2.78 -15.98
CA PHE A 163 14.62 -2.37 -14.64
C PHE A 163 15.85 -3.15 -14.15
N ASP A 164 16.71 -2.48 -13.40
CA ASP A 164 17.84 -3.11 -12.73
C ASP A 164 17.32 -4.05 -11.61
N PRO A 165 17.59 -5.36 -11.65
CA PRO A 165 17.11 -6.32 -10.65
C PRO A 165 17.57 -6.01 -9.23
N ALA A 166 18.64 -5.22 -9.05
CA ALA A 166 19.07 -4.77 -7.73
C ALA A 166 18.10 -3.74 -7.10
N THR A 167 17.27 -3.08 -7.93
CA THR A 167 16.36 -2.01 -7.50
C THR A 167 14.88 -2.31 -7.77
N TRP A 168 14.60 -3.40 -8.49
CA TRP A 168 13.24 -3.82 -8.87
C TRP A 168 13.11 -5.34 -8.85
N PRO A 169 12.04 -5.93 -8.26
CA PRO A 169 10.81 -5.28 -7.77
C PRO A 169 10.99 -4.53 -6.44
N ASN A 170 10.38 -3.34 -6.36
CA ASN A 170 10.35 -2.51 -5.16
C ASN A 170 8.90 -2.22 -4.74
N SER A 171 8.59 -2.58 -3.50
CA SER A 171 7.26 -2.43 -2.90
C SER A 171 7.23 -1.49 -1.69
N GLY A 172 8.33 -0.77 -1.44
CA GLY A 172 8.44 0.13 -0.31
C GLY A 172 7.69 1.45 -0.52
N ILE A 173 7.24 2.04 0.58
CA ILE A 173 6.27 3.13 0.56
C ILE A 173 6.85 4.45 0.02
N GLY A 174 8.16 4.66 0.18
CA GLY A 174 8.92 5.84 -0.29
C GLY A 174 9.82 5.55 -1.48
N ARG A 175 9.38 4.68 -2.40
CA ARG A 175 10.09 4.38 -3.66
C ARG A 175 10.30 5.67 -4.48
N ILE A 176 11.50 5.85 -5.03
CA ILE A 176 11.78 6.95 -5.97
C ILE A 176 11.60 6.40 -7.39
N ASN A 177 10.60 6.92 -8.09
CA ASN A 177 10.14 6.41 -9.37
C ASN A 177 11.00 6.92 -10.55
N PRO A 178 11.00 6.24 -11.70
CA PRO A 178 11.73 6.68 -12.89
C PRO A 178 11.38 8.08 -13.38
N ASP A 179 10.12 8.52 -13.19
CA ASP A 179 9.63 9.85 -13.53
C ASP A 179 10.00 10.94 -12.51
N GLY A 180 10.80 10.59 -11.49
CA GLY A 180 11.26 11.50 -10.44
C GLY A 180 10.29 11.67 -9.26
N THR A 181 9.06 11.15 -9.35
CA THR A 181 8.11 11.25 -8.24
C THR A 181 8.45 10.30 -7.10
N TRP A 182 8.09 10.67 -5.87
CA TRP A 182 8.36 9.88 -4.67
C TRP A 182 7.10 9.23 -4.13
N GLY A 183 7.23 7.98 -3.73
CA GLY A 183 6.18 7.18 -3.12
C GLY A 183 5.69 6.01 -3.97
N SER A 184 5.04 5.05 -3.29
CA SER A 184 4.35 3.92 -3.92
C SER A 184 2.90 3.85 -3.45
N CYS A 185 1.96 4.21 -4.33
CA CYS A 185 0.52 4.14 -4.06
C CYS A 185 -0.01 2.71 -3.87
N THR A 186 0.84 1.69 -4.01
CA THR A 186 0.45 0.28 -3.85
C THR A 186 0.91 -0.33 -2.52
N ALA A 187 1.49 0.47 -1.62
CA ALA A 187 1.97 0.00 -0.33
C ALA A 187 0.83 -0.51 0.58
N CYS A 188 -0.31 0.17 0.61
CA CYS A 188 -1.43 -0.17 1.50
C CYS A 188 -2.59 -0.88 0.77
N HIS A 189 -3.00 -0.39 -0.39
CA HIS A 189 -4.00 -1.02 -1.26
C HIS A 189 -3.32 -1.54 -2.53
N THR A 190 -3.04 -2.84 -2.56
CA THR A 190 -2.14 -3.44 -3.54
C THR A 190 -2.77 -3.49 -4.93
N ARG A 191 -1.92 -3.38 -5.95
CA ARG A 191 -2.31 -3.70 -7.33
C ARG A 191 -2.69 -5.20 -7.43
N HIS A 192 -3.58 -5.62 -8.32
CA HIS A 192 -4.40 -4.81 -9.22
C HIS A 192 -5.83 -4.62 -8.70
N ARG A 193 -6.08 -4.97 -7.43
CA ARG A 193 -7.39 -4.83 -6.79
C ARG A 193 -7.65 -3.43 -6.24
N PHE A 194 -6.60 -2.75 -5.77
CA PHE A 194 -6.65 -1.39 -5.21
C PHE A 194 -7.79 -1.21 -4.20
N SER A 195 -7.91 -2.17 -3.27
CA SER A 195 -9.04 -2.25 -2.34
C SER A 195 -8.86 -1.28 -1.17
N VAL A 196 -9.78 -0.34 -1.01
CA VAL A 196 -9.83 0.52 0.19
C VAL A 196 -10.08 -0.30 1.46
N GLU A 197 -10.79 -1.43 1.34
CA GLU A 197 -10.97 -2.37 2.45
C GLU A 197 -9.62 -2.90 2.91
N GLN A 198 -8.78 -3.35 1.98
CA GLN A 198 -7.43 -3.83 2.28
C GLN A 198 -6.61 -2.75 2.99
N ALA A 199 -6.62 -1.52 2.49
CA ALA A 199 -5.90 -0.41 3.13
C ALA A 199 -6.43 -0.04 4.53
N ARG A 200 -7.68 -0.37 4.85
CA ARG A 200 -8.27 -0.13 6.18
C ARG A 200 -7.98 -1.25 7.17
N ARG A 201 -7.58 -2.43 6.70
CA ARG A 201 -7.19 -3.56 7.54
C ARG A 201 -5.79 -3.31 8.13
N PRO A 202 -5.57 -3.62 9.43
CA PRO A 202 -4.27 -3.49 10.08
C PRO A 202 -3.14 -4.21 9.33
N ASP A 203 -3.41 -5.36 8.72
CA ASP A 203 -2.39 -6.17 8.03
C ASP A 203 -1.69 -5.43 6.88
N ALA A 204 -2.34 -4.44 6.25
CA ALA A 204 -1.70 -3.58 5.24
C ALA A 204 -0.57 -2.72 5.83
N CYS A 205 -0.68 -2.33 7.10
CA CYS A 205 0.36 -1.61 7.84
C CYS A 205 1.43 -2.59 8.38
N GLY A 206 0.99 -3.76 8.81
CA GLY A 206 1.82 -4.79 9.47
C GLY A 206 2.88 -5.44 8.58
N LYS A 207 2.88 -5.15 7.27
CA LYS A 207 4.02 -5.48 6.40
C LYS A 207 5.31 -4.75 6.81
N CYS A 208 5.18 -3.51 7.33
CA CYS A 208 6.32 -2.64 7.63
C CYS A 208 6.36 -2.19 9.10
N HIS A 209 5.19 -2.02 9.73
CA HIS A 209 5.07 -1.60 11.13
C HIS A 209 5.03 -2.80 12.07
N LEU A 210 6.15 -3.49 12.18
CA LEU A 210 6.32 -4.70 12.97
C LEU A 210 7.76 -4.78 13.47
N GLY A 211 8.05 -5.77 14.31
CA GLY A 211 9.41 -6.10 14.69
C GLY A 211 9.95 -5.22 15.82
N PRO A 212 11.23 -5.41 16.16
CA PRO A 212 11.80 -4.91 17.41
C PRO A 212 12.04 -3.39 17.44
N ASP A 213 12.18 -2.75 16.29
CA ASP A 213 12.48 -1.34 16.14
C ASP A 213 11.23 -0.45 16.22
N HIS A 214 10.09 -0.97 15.80
CA HIS A 214 8.80 -0.28 15.92
C HIS A 214 7.62 -1.28 15.88
N PRO A 215 7.27 -1.90 17.03
CA PRO A 215 6.32 -3.02 17.11
C PRO A 215 4.85 -2.57 17.10
N GLN A 216 4.44 -1.66 16.20
CA GLN A 216 3.06 -1.15 16.25
C GLN A 216 2.01 -2.22 15.97
N MET A 217 2.30 -3.20 15.10
CA MET A 217 1.37 -4.29 14.82
C MET A 217 1.18 -5.21 16.02
N GLU A 218 2.26 -5.56 16.71
CA GLU A 218 2.25 -6.39 17.92
C GLU A 218 1.49 -5.69 19.03
N VAL A 219 1.80 -4.41 19.28
CA VAL A 219 1.08 -3.58 20.26
C VAL A 219 -0.40 -3.48 19.91
N TYR A 220 -0.76 -3.29 18.64
CA TYR A 220 -2.15 -3.24 18.21
C TYR A 220 -2.88 -4.56 18.46
N LYS A 221 -2.29 -5.69 18.03
CA LYS A 221 -2.91 -7.02 18.14
C LYS A 221 -3.17 -7.42 19.60
N GLU A 222 -2.27 -7.08 20.51
CA GLU A 222 -2.43 -7.36 21.95
C GLU A 222 -3.33 -6.35 22.67
N SER A 223 -3.65 -5.22 22.04
CA SER A 223 -4.56 -4.24 22.62
C SER A 223 -6.02 -4.70 22.59
N LYS A 224 -6.86 -4.09 23.44
CA LYS A 224 -8.32 -4.30 23.36
C LYS A 224 -8.90 -3.88 22.01
N HIS A 225 -8.29 -2.91 21.32
CA HIS A 225 -8.73 -2.53 19.97
C HIS A 225 -8.48 -3.66 18.96
N GLY A 226 -7.30 -4.29 18.99
CA GLY A 226 -6.96 -5.41 18.12
C GLY A 226 -7.82 -6.65 18.39
N ILE A 227 -8.06 -6.97 19.66
CA ILE A 227 -8.95 -8.07 20.05
C ILE A 227 -10.37 -7.85 19.53
N LEU A 228 -10.89 -6.62 19.65
CA LEU A 228 -12.22 -6.27 19.12
C LEU A 228 -12.25 -6.32 17.59
N TYR A 229 -11.19 -5.86 16.93
CA TYR A 229 -11.08 -5.97 15.47
C TYR A 229 -11.13 -7.42 15.02
N GLU A 230 -10.34 -8.29 15.62
CA GLU A 230 -10.33 -9.70 15.23
C GLU A 230 -11.71 -10.36 15.43
N ALA A 231 -12.39 -10.04 16.54
CA ALA A 231 -13.72 -10.56 16.83
C ALA A 231 -14.82 -10.06 15.88
N PHE A 232 -14.66 -8.86 15.29
CA PHE A 232 -15.74 -8.16 14.58
C PHE A 232 -15.39 -7.64 13.19
N ARG A 233 -14.20 -7.95 12.63
CA ARG A 233 -13.72 -7.40 11.34
C ARG A 233 -14.72 -7.56 10.19
N ASP A 234 -15.43 -8.68 10.12
CA ASP A 234 -16.40 -8.96 9.05
C ASP A 234 -17.68 -8.12 9.16
N LYS A 235 -17.90 -7.45 10.30
CA LYS A 235 -19.04 -6.56 10.54
C LYS A 235 -18.71 -5.09 10.32
N LEU A 236 -17.45 -4.74 10.07
CA LEU A 236 -17.00 -3.35 9.97
C LEU A 236 -17.33 -2.68 8.62
N ASN A 237 -17.76 -3.44 7.60
CA ASN A 237 -18.11 -2.91 6.27
C ASN A 237 -17.02 -1.99 5.69
N MET A 238 -15.76 -2.41 5.81
CA MET A 238 -14.56 -1.62 5.48
C MET A 238 -14.42 -1.29 3.99
N ASP A 239 -15.25 -1.85 3.12
CA ASP A 239 -15.23 -1.58 1.68
C ASP A 239 -16.08 -0.35 1.29
N ARG A 240 -16.88 0.21 2.20
CA ARG A 240 -17.79 1.33 1.93
C ARG A 240 -17.05 2.63 1.58
N PRO A 241 -17.58 3.48 0.68
CA PRO A 241 -16.97 4.78 0.39
C PRO A 241 -16.81 5.67 1.63
N ALA A 242 -17.89 5.86 2.38
CA ALA A 242 -17.87 6.49 3.70
C ALA A 242 -17.65 5.43 4.78
N TRP A 243 -16.67 5.69 5.65
CA TRP A 243 -16.31 4.82 6.77
C TRP A 243 -15.74 5.69 7.89
N VAL A 244 -16.64 6.15 8.76
CA VAL A 244 -16.38 7.14 9.81
C VAL A 244 -16.65 6.54 11.18
N VAL A 245 -15.62 6.53 12.03
CA VAL A 245 -15.75 6.05 13.42
C VAL A 245 -16.75 6.90 14.20
N GLY A 246 -17.57 6.27 15.02
CA GLY A 246 -18.66 6.90 15.76
C GLY A 246 -19.95 7.09 14.95
N LYS A 247 -19.93 6.87 13.63
CA LYS A 247 -21.10 6.98 12.75
C LYS A 247 -21.41 5.67 12.02
N ASP A 248 -20.42 5.14 11.31
CA ASP A 248 -20.59 3.91 10.49
C ASP A 248 -20.18 2.65 11.27
N TYR A 249 -19.34 2.81 12.29
CA TYR A 249 -18.93 1.79 13.26
C TYR A 249 -18.47 2.47 14.55
N THR A 250 -18.66 1.82 15.70
CA THR A 250 -18.37 2.41 17.03
C THR A 250 -17.34 1.61 17.82
N THR A 251 -16.91 0.46 17.31
CA THR A 251 -16.07 -0.51 18.00
C THR A 251 -14.97 -0.96 17.06
N ALA A 252 -13.84 -1.40 17.61
CA ALA A 252 -12.71 -1.95 16.85
C ALA A 252 -12.05 -0.96 15.86
N PRO A 253 -11.44 0.14 16.35
CA PRO A 253 -10.64 0.97 15.46
C PRO A 253 -9.46 0.18 14.90
N THR A 254 -9.07 0.49 13.67
CA THR A 254 -7.87 -0.01 12.99
C THR A 254 -6.79 1.06 12.94
N CYS A 255 -5.58 0.70 12.47
CA CYS A 255 -4.52 1.66 12.18
C CYS A 255 -5.04 2.81 11.29
N SER A 256 -5.77 2.47 10.24
CA SER A 256 -6.37 3.45 9.33
C SER A 256 -7.42 4.32 10.03
N THR A 257 -8.23 3.77 10.94
CA THR A 257 -9.22 4.56 11.71
C THR A 257 -8.57 5.76 12.38
N CYS A 258 -7.46 5.54 13.08
CA CYS A 258 -6.79 6.58 13.85
C CYS A 258 -5.95 7.50 12.95
N HIS A 259 -5.20 6.93 12.00
CA HIS A 259 -4.14 7.67 11.30
C HIS A 259 -4.53 8.22 9.92
N LEU A 260 -5.56 7.71 9.25
CA LEU A 260 -5.88 8.12 7.86
C LEU A 260 -7.37 8.39 7.60
N SER A 261 -8.26 7.57 8.14
CA SER A 261 -9.69 7.60 7.86
C SER A 261 -10.37 8.78 8.55
N ALA A 262 -11.50 9.22 7.99
CA ALA A 262 -12.25 10.34 8.53
C ALA A 262 -12.88 10.03 9.90
N THR A 263 -12.98 11.05 10.73
CA THR A 263 -13.75 11.07 11.97
C THR A 263 -14.89 12.10 11.82
N PRO A 264 -15.82 12.23 12.79
CA PRO A 264 -16.87 13.24 12.70
C PRO A 264 -16.36 14.68 12.62
N THR A 265 -15.13 14.93 13.11
CA THR A 265 -14.54 16.27 13.20
C THR A 265 -13.31 16.45 12.30
N GLN A 266 -12.84 15.41 11.61
CA GLN A 266 -11.63 15.45 10.79
C GLN A 266 -11.81 14.66 9.49
N GLY A 267 -11.35 15.24 8.39
CA GLY A 267 -11.34 14.57 7.08
C GLY A 267 -10.34 13.41 7.01
N ALA A 268 -10.52 12.55 6.02
CA ALA A 268 -9.50 11.55 5.67
C ALA A 268 -8.29 12.23 5.00
N THR A 269 -7.10 11.67 5.22
CA THR A 269 -5.82 12.17 4.70
C THR A 269 -4.92 11.00 4.28
N HIS A 270 -4.07 11.21 3.28
CA HIS A 270 -2.97 10.30 2.93
C HIS A 270 -1.66 10.66 3.63
N ASP A 271 -1.62 11.73 4.42
CA ASP A 271 -0.47 12.06 5.26
C ASP A 271 -0.72 11.65 6.72
N VAL A 272 -0.14 10.53 7.13
CA VAL A 272 -0.22 10.06 8.53
C VAL A 272 0.44 11.03 9.51
N GLY A 273 1.40 11.84 9.04
CA GLY A 273 2.14 12.80 9.87
C GLY A 273 1.26 13.90 10.44
N GLU A 274 0.17 14.26 9.75
CA GLU A 274 -0.80 15.28 10.20
C GLU A 274 -1.48 14.92 11.52
N ARG A 275 -1.42 13.64 11.93
CA ARG A 275 -2.03 13.12 13.15
C ARG A 275 -1.01 12.70 14.21
N ILE A 276 0.28 13.00 14.01
CA ILE A 276 1.35 12.64 14.93
C ILE A 276 1.79 13.88 15.70
N SER A 277 1.75 13.81 17.03
CA SER A 277 2.27 14.89 17.90
C SER A 277 3.62 14.57 18.53
N TRP A 278 4.04 13.31 18.54
CA TRP A 278 5.28 12.85 19.17
C TRP A 278 6.06 11.94 18.24
N THR A 279 7.37 12.13 18.15
CA THR A 279 8.24 11.14 17.51
C THR A 279 8.63 10.06 18.51
N LEU A 280 8.43 8.80 18.12
CA LEU A 280 8.83 7.62 18.90
C LEU A 280 10.14 7.01 18.42
N ARG A 281 10.75 7.58 17.37
CA ARG A 281 12.02 7.13 16.81
C ARG A 281 13.23 7.35 17.75
N PRO A 282 13.40 8.50 18.41
CA PRO A 282 14.53 8.71 19.33
C PRO A 282 14.31 7.98 20.66
N ALA A 283 15.40 7.71 21.39
CA ALA A 283 15.36 7.09 22.72
C ALA A 283 14.53 7.88 23.74
N ILE A 284 14.45 9.21 23.57
CA ILE A 284 13.57 10.09 24.33
C ILE A 284 12.62 10.73 23.33
N SER A 285 11.33 10.43 23.45
CA SER A 285 10.29 11.02 22.62
C SER A 285 10.23 12.53 22.79
N THR A 286 10.09 13.25 21.68
CA THR A 286 9.89 14.69 21.66
C THR A 286 8.63 15.03 20.91
N LYS A 287 7.96 16.09 21.35
CA LYS A 287 6.80 16.61 20.65
C LYS A 287 7.25 17.31 19.36
N LEU A 288 6.45 17.18 18.31
CA LEU A 288 6.73 17.71 16.98
C LEU A 288 5.83 18.91 16.67
N ASN A 289 6.40 19.87 15.94
CA ASN A 289 5.69 20.93 15.25
C ASN A 289 5.93 20.76 13.75
N MET A 290 4.87 20.52 13.00
CA MET A 290 4.95 20.38 11.54
C MET A 290 4.92 21.76 10.87
N VAL A 291 5.94 22.06 10.07
CA VAL A 291 5.99 23.20 9.17
C VAL A 291 5.60 22.72 7.78
N ILE A 292 4.69 23.44 7.13
CA ILE A 292 4.20 23.14 5.78
C ILE A 292 4.57 24.33 4.88
N TYR A 293 5.30 24.04 3.81
CA TYR A 293 5.76 25.01 2.82
C TYR A 293 4.75 25.15 1.66
N GLU A 294 4.91 26.17 0.82
CA GLU A 294 3.97 26.48 -0.27
C GLU A 294 3.90 25.38 -1.34
N ASP A 295 5.01 24.69 -1.60
CA ASP A 295 5.11 23.55 -2.52
C ASP A 295 4.53 22.24 -1.93
N LEU A 296 3.94 22.33 -0.74
CA LEU A 296 3.47 21.22 0.10
C LEU A 296 4.58 20.34 0.66
N TRP A 297 5.84 20.80 0.63
CA TRP A 297 6.90 20.19 1.43
C TRP A 297 6.56 20.33 2.92
N LYS A 298 7.01 19.35 3.71
CA LYS A 298 6.76 19.29 5.16
C LYS A 298 8.04 18.92 5.91
N GLU A 299 8.24 19.59 7.04
CA GLU A 299 9.35 19.33 7.95
C GLU A 299 8.87 19.36 9.40
N ASP A 300 9.38 18.44 10.22
CA ASP A 300 9.09 18.43 11.65
C ASP A 300 10.21 19.13 12.42
N LEU A 301 9.81 20.08 13.27
CA LEU A 301 10.67 20.76 14.22
C LEU A 301 10.37 20.25 15.64
N PRO A 302 11.39 19.93 16.45
CA PRO A 302 11.16 19.49 17.82
C PRO A 302 10.58 20.63 18.66
N GLU A 303 9.89 20.28 19.73
CA GLU A 303 9.42 21.24 20.73
C GLU A 303 10.57 22.09 21.27
N GLY A 304 10.34 23.41 21.34
CA GLY A 304 11.34 24.41 21.73
C GLY A 304 12.21 24.93 20.59
N ALA A 305 12.16 24.34 19.39
CA ALA A 305 12.80 24.94 18.22
C ALA A 305 12.09 26.25 17.81
N ALA A 306 12.86 27.19 17.26
CA ALA A 306 12.29 28.40 16.67
C ALA A 306 11.40 28.01 15.49
N LEU A 307 10.13 28.42 15.54
CA LEU A 307 9.16 28.16 14.48
C LEU A 307 9.10 29.36 13.54
N PRO A 308 9.07 29.13 12.21
CA PRO A 308 8.85 30.21 11.26
C PRO A 308 7.45 30.78 11.43
N LYS A 309 7.30 32.08 11.14
CA LYS A 309 5.99 32.73 11.08
C LYS A 309 5.29 32.29 9.80
N LYS A 310 3.96 32.30 9.83
CA LYS A 310 3.16 32.04 8.62
C LYS A 310 3.48 33.11 7.56
N GLY A 311 3.91 32.67 6.37
CA GLY A 311 4.32 33.54 5.26
C GLY A 311 5.74 34.10 5.37
N GLU A 312 6.56 33.58 6.29
CA GLU A 312 7.99 33.85 6.33
C GLU A 312 8.73 32.98 5.31
N ASP A 313 9.64 33.58 4.55
CA ASP A 313 10.54 32.84 3.67
C ASP A 313 11.57 32.11 4.52
N VAL A 314 11.55 30.78 4.49
CA VAL A 314 12.46 29.94 5.26
C VAL A 314 13.31 29.14 4.29
N LYS A 315 14.64 29.17 4.49
CA LYS A 315 15.52 28.23 3.79
C LYS A 315 15.27 26.83 4.34
N ALA A 316 14.67 25.96 3.54
CA ALA A 316 14.52 24.54 3.87
C ALA A 316 15.91 23.90 4.04
N LYS A 317 15.96 22.78 4.78
CA LYS A 317 17.24 22.08 5.05
C LYS A 317 17.91 21.54 3.78
N ASP A 318 17.16 21.36 2.69
CA ASP A 318 17.67 20.97 1.37
C ASP A 318 18.14 22.16 0.52
N GLY A 319 18.12 23.38 1.06
CA GLY A 319 18.60 24.60 0.41
C GLY A 319 17.59 25.26 -0.53
N LYS A 320 16.36 24.74 -0.64
CA LYS A 320 15.29 25.40 -1.38
C LYS A 320 14.65 26.50 -0.52
N THR A 321 14.28 27.60 -1.17
CA THR A 321 13.52 28.72 -0.60
C THR A 321 12.13 28.68 -1.19
#